data_AF-A0A943XE16-F1
#
_entry.id   AF-A0A943XE16-F1
#
_cell.length_a   1.000
_cell.length_b   1.000
_cell.length_c   1.000
_cell.angle_alpha   90.00
_cell.angle_beta   90.00
_cell.angle_gamma   90.00
#
_symmetry.space_group_name_H-M   'P 1'
#
loop_
_entity.id
_entity.type
_entity.pdbx_description
1 polymer ?
#
loop_
_entity_poly.entity_id
_entity_poly.type
_entity_poly.pdbx_seq_one_letter_code
_entity_poly.pdbx_strand_id
1 'polypeptide(L)'
;MNVILRELRKVGSLAQRKVLMRFFKTGKGQYGEGDKFLGVKVPQTRAIVKAYWTECSDADIDALITSPYHEVRLAGLLVLLRRYKDAKASEAEREKIVDEYLGYMDFIN
;
A
#
# COMPACT_ATOMS: atom_id res chain seq x y z
N MET A 1 16.13 -2.49 -3.13
CA MET A 1 15.12 -2.27 -4.19
C MET A 1 13.84 -2.95 -3.74
N ASN A 2 12.76 -2.18 -3.53
CA ASN A 2 11.51 -2.69 -2.96
C ASN A 2 10.85 -3.74 -3.88
N VAL A 3 10.78 -4.99 -3.43
CA VAL A 3 10.26 -6.12 -4.21
C VAL A 3 8.77 -6.00 -4.49
N ILE A 4 7.96 -5.55 -3.53
CA ILE A 4 6.52 -5.40 -3.68
C ILE A 4 6.21 -4.35 -4.74
N LEU A 5 6.87 -3.19 -4.70
CA LEU A 5 6.70 -2.13 -5.70
C LEU A 5 7.05 -2.63 -7.11
N ARG A 6 8.11 -3.43 -7.24
CA ARG A 6 8.50 -4.04 -8.51
C ARG A 6 7.40 -4.96 -9.05
N GLU A 7 6.86 -5.84 -8.22
CA GLU A 7 5.81 -6.78 -8.66
C GLU A 7 4.48 -6.07 -8.96
N LEU A 8 4.10 -5.05 -8.18
CA LEU A 8 2.92 -4.22 -8.47
C LEU A 8 3.01 -3.54 -9.84
N ARG A 9 4.19 -3.01 -10.19
CA ARG A 9 4.41 -2.37 -11.49
C ARG A 9 4.27 -3.34 -12.66
N LYS A 10 4.67 -4.61 -12.50
CA LYS A 10 4.53 -5.64 -13.55
C LYS A 10 3.08 -5.99 -13.86
N VAL A 11 2.21 -5.97 -12.85
CA VAL A 11 0.80 -6.38 -12.99
C VAL A 11 -0.16 -5.20 -13.20
N GLY A 12 0.36 -3.97 -13.21
CA GLY A 12 -0.43 -2.76 -13.47
C GLY A 12 -1.03 -2.74 -14.87
N SER A 13 -2.24 -2.18 -14.99
CA SER A 13 -2.98 -2.11 -16.25
C SER A 13 -3.49 -0.70 -16.53
N LEU A 14 -3.17 -0.17 -17.71
CA LEU A 14 -3.68 1.14 -18.15
C LEU A 14 -5.21 1.17 -18.26
N ALA A 15 -5.83 0.06 -18.69
CA ALA A 15 -7.28 -0.04 -18.78
C ALA A 15 -7.91 0.02 -17.38
N GLN A 16 -7.39 -0.76 -16.44
CA GLN A 16 -7.87 -0.74 -15.05
C GLN A 16 -7.60 0.61 -14.38
N ARG A 17 -6.44 1.23 -14.64
CA ARG A 17 -6.11 2.57 -14.14
C ARG A 17 -7.16 3.60 -14.55
N LYS A 18 -7.60 3.60 -15.82
CA LYS A 18 -8.66 4.50 -16.31
C LYS A 18 -9.98 4.27 -15.55
N VAL A 19 -10.34 3.02 -15.29
CA VAL A 19 -11.54 2.68 -14.51
C VAL A 19 -11.44 3.21 -13.08
N LEU A 20 -10.30 2.99 -12.41
CA LEU A 20 -10.07 3.47 -11.04
C LEU A 20 -10.11 4.99 -10.96
N MET A 21 -9.39 5.69 -11.85
CA MET A 21 -9.40 7.15 -11.89
C MET A 21 -10.82 7.74 -12.10
N ARG A 22 -11.65 7.08 -12.93
CA ARG A 22 -13.05 7.47 -13.11
C ARG A 22 -13.89 7.21 -11.87
N PHE A 23 -13.70 6.04 -11.23
CA PHE A 23 -14.45 5.65 -10.05
C PHE A 23 -14.15 6.56 -8.84
N PHE A 24 -12.87 6.84 -8.59
CA PHE A 24 -12.41 7.72 -7.51
C PHE A 24 -12.57 9.21 -7.82
N LYS A 25 -12.99 9.57 -9.04
CA LYS A 25 -13.22 10.95 -9.48
C LYS A 25 -11.97 11.79 -9.26
N THR A 26 -10.91 11.52 -10.02
CA THR A 26 -9.60 12.14 -9.85
C THR A 26 -9.39 13.42 -10.68
N GLY A 27 -10.46 13.99 -11.23
CA GLY A 27 -10.40 15.25 -11.98
C GLY A 27 -10.24 16.46 -11.07
N LYS A 28 -9.90 17.61 -11.65
CA LYS A 28 -9.81 18.88 -10.93
C LYS A 28 -11.14 19.23 -10.24
N GLY A 29 -11.10 19.59 -8.97
CA GLY A 29 -12.25 19.92 -8.12
C GLY A 29 -13.09 18.72 -7.68
N GLN A 30 -12.59 17.49 -7.88
CA GLN A 30 -13.30 16.27 -7.49
C GLN A 30 -12.69 15.64 -6.23
N TYR A 31 -13.41 14.67 -5.66
CA TYR A 31 -13.05 14.01 -4.40
C TYR A 31 -11.63 13.45 -4.36
N GLY A 32 -11.20 12.74 -5.42
CA GLY A 32 -9.87 12.14 -5.51
C GLY A 32 -8.88 12.98 -6.32
N GLU A 33 -9.04 14.31 -6.38
CA GLU A 33 -8.12 15.16 -7.14
C GLU A 33 -6.67 14.90 -6.71
N GLY A 34 -5.80 14.59 -7.69
CA GLY A 34 -4.39 14.29 -7.44
C GLY A 34 -4.06 12.81 -7.24
N ASP A 35 -5.07 11.96 -7.02
CA ASP A 35 -4.88 10.52 -6.84
C ASP A 35 -4.28 9.84 -8.06
N LYS A 36 -3.30 8.96 -7.81
CA LYS A 36 -2.65 8.16 -8.85
C LYS A 36 -2.86 6.68 -8.61
N PHE A 37 -3.10 5.97 -9.71
CA PHE A 37 -3.33 4.53 -9.70
C PHE A 37 -2.37 3.82 -10.66
N LEU A 38 -1.89 2.64 -10.26
CA LEU A 38 -1.17 1.71 -11.13
C LEU A 38 -2.12 0.85 -11.97
N GLY A 39 -3.39 0.74 -11.56
CA GLY A 39 -4.36 -0.14 -12.20
C GLY A 39 -4.23 -1.58 -11.72
N VAL A 40 -3.91 -1.79 -10.44
CA VAL A 40 -3.79 -3.12 -9.84
C VAL A 40 -5.04 -3.43 -9.02
N LYS A 41 -5.60 -4.62 -9.15
CA LYS A 41 -6.78 -5.00 -8.34
C LYS A 41 -6.37 -5.36 -6.92
N VAL A 42 -7.25 -5.11 -5.95
CA VAL A 42 -7.02 -5.43 -4.53
C VAL A 42 -6.62 -6.91 -4.31
N PRO A 43 -7.25 -7.92 -4.94
CA PRO A 43 -6.81 -9.31 -4.79
C PRO A 43 -5.36 -9.55 -5.24
N GLN A 44 -4.91 -8.89 -6.32
CA GLN A 44 -3.53 -8.99 -6.80
C GLN A 44 -2.56 -8.34 -5.82
N THR A 45 -2.92 -7.16 -5.30
CA THR A 45 -2.13 -6.45 -4.27
C THR A 45 -1.95 -7.33 -3.04
N ARG A 46 -3.03 -7.94 -2.53
CA ARG A 46 -2.99 -8.85 -1.37
C ARG A 46 -2.15 -10.10 -1.64
N ALA A 47 -2.20 -10.65 -2.85
CA ALA A 47 -1.41 -11.82 -3.23
C ALA A 47 0.09 -11.49 -3.26
N ILE A 48 0.48 -10.36 -3.87
CA ILE A 48 1.87 -9.88 -3.90
C ILE A 48 2.38 -9.63 -2.47
N VAL A 49 1.64 -8.90 -1.65
CA VAL A 49 2.05 -8.65 -0.26
C VAL A 49 2.20 -9.96 0.51
N LYS A 50 1.26 -10.90 0.36
CA LYS A 50 1.37 -12.22 1.02
C LYS A 50 2.65 -12.96 0.64
N ALA A 51 3.11 -12.83 -0.61
CA ALA A 51 4.31 -13.52 -1.09
C ALA A 51 5.62 -12.87 -0.60
N TYR A 52 5.66 -11.55 -0.40
CA TYR A 52 6.91 -10.81 -0.24
C TYR A 52 7.03 -9.96 1.04
N TRP A 53 6.03 -9.95 1.93
CA TRP A 53 6.05 -9.06 3.12
C TRP A 53 7.23 -9.30 4.07
N THR A 54 7.75 -10.53 4.15
CA THR A 54 8.91 -10.88 4.98
C THR A 54 10.23 -10.36 4.43
N GLU A 55 10.28 -9.97 3.15
CA GLU A 55 11.46 -9.39 2.50
C GLU A 55 11.53 -7.86 2.63
N CYS A 56 10.48 -7.23 3.19
CA CYS A 56 10.42 -5.78 3.32
C CYS A 56 11.15 -5.30 4.57
N SER A 57 12.11 -4.40 4.39
CA SER A 57 12.68 -3.60 5.49
C SER A 57 11.71 -2.51 5.95
N ASP A 58 12.02 -1.84 7.06
CA ASP A 58 11.22 -0.70 7.53
C ASP A 58 11.24 0.43 6.49
N ALA A 59 12.42 0.75 5.95
CA ALA A 59 12.56 1.73 4.86
C ALA A 59 11.75 1.35 3.60
N ASP A 60 11.57 0.06 3.32
CA ASP A 60 10.70 -0.38 2.22
C ASP A 60 9.22 -0.08 2.52
N ILE A 61 8.77 -0.24 3.77
CA ILE A 61 7.40 0.06 4.18
C ILE A 61 7.15 1.56 4.10
N ASP A 62 8.06 2.38 4.61
CA ASP A 62 7.99 3.84 4.53
C ASP A 62 7.85 4.28 3.06
N ALA A 63 8.67 3.74 2.17
CA ALA A 63 8.62 4.03 0.74
C ALA A 63 7.32 3.55 0.07
N LEU A 64 6.71 2.47 0.55
CA LEU A 64 5.42 2.00 0.03
C LEU A 64 4.28 2.93 0.47
N ILE A 65 4.23 3.27 1.77
CA ILE A 65 3.12 4.02 2.36
C ILE A 65 3.14 5.49 1.91
N THR A 66 4.32 6.09 1.76
CA THR A 66 4.47 7.48 1.29
C THR A 66 4.37 7.64 -0.23
N SER A 67 4.11 6.55 -0.96
CA SER A 67 4.01 6.56 -2.42
C SER A 67 2.81 7.37 -2.91
N PRO A 68 2.94 8.10 -4.04
CA PRO A 68 1.81 8.80 -4.63
C PRO A 68 0.75 7.85 -5.23
N TYR A 69 1.06 6.54 -5.35
CA TYR A 69 0.15 5.55 -5.94
C TYR A 69 -0.66 4.80 -4.89
N HIS A 70 -1.98 4.83 -5.03
CA HIS A 70 -2.95 4.22 -4.12
C HIS A 70 -2.68 2.74 -3.84
N GLU A 71 -2.47 1.93 -4.87
CA GLU A 71 -2.25 0.50 -4.70
C GLU A 71 -0.92 0.20 -4.00
N VAL A 72 0.05 1.10 -4.10
CA VAL A 72 1.35 0.99 -3.42
C VAL A 72 1.20 1.35 -1.94
N ARG A 73 0.46 2.42 -1.61
CA ARG A 73 0.15 2.77 -0.21
C ARG A 73 -0.59 1.64 0.49
N LEU A 74 -1.62 1.11 -0.16
CA LEU A 74 -2.37 -0.06 0.32
C LEU A 74 -1.43 -1.25 0.57
N ALA A 75 -0.46 -1.50 -0.31
CA ALA A 75 0.48 -2.59 -0.12
C ALA A 75 1.34 -2.41 1.13
N GLY A 76 1.85 -1.19 1.38
CA GLY A 76 2.59 -0.86 2.60
C GLY A 76 1.78 -1.09 3.87
N LEU A 77 0.53 -0.63 3.91
CA LEU A 77 -0.38 -0.87 5.05
C LEU A 77 -0.66 -2.37 5.25
N LEU A 78 -0.80 -3.13 4.17
CA LEU A 78 -0.98 -4.58 4.25
C LEU A 78 0.28 -5.29 4.77
N VAL A 79 1.48 -4.76 4.53
CA VAL A 79 2.72 -5.27 5.14
C VAL A 79 2.72 -5.02 6.64
N LEU A 80 2.39 -3.81 7.11
CA LEU A 80 2.23 -3.53 8.55
C LEU A 80 1.19 -4.47 9.19
N LEU A 81 0.05 -4.68 8.53
CA LEU A 81 -0.96 -5.64 8.98
C LEU A 81 -0.43 -7.08 9.07
N ARG A 82 0.45 -7.49 8.16
CA ARG A 82 1.09 -8.82 8.22
C ARG A 82 2.02 -8.92 9.41
N ARG A 83 2.89 -7.93 9.61
CA ARG A 83 3.81 -7.87 10.76
C ARG A 83 3.04 -7.86 12.09
N TYR A 84 1.98 -7.07 12.22
CA TYR A 84 1.12 -7.05 13.41
C TYR A 84 0.51 -8.42 13.71
N LYS A 85 0.06 -9.11 12.65
CA LYS A 85 -0.49 -10.46 12.76
C LYS A 85 0.56 -11.52 13.08
N ASP A 86 1.84 -11.27 12.80
CA ASP A 86 2.93 -12.18 13.07
C ASP A 86 3.48 -12.00 14.51
N ALA A 87 3.50 -10.77 15.01
CA ALA A 87 3.87 -10.37 16.38
C ALA A 87 2.85 -10.81 17.46
N LYS A 88 2.19 -11.97 17.30
CA LYS A 88 1.13 -12.44 18.20
C LYS A 88 1.59 -12.67 19.65
N ALA A 89 2.88 -12.93 19.83
CA ALA A 89 3.47 -13.24 21.13
C ALA A 89 4.06 -12.01 21.83
N SER A 90 4.08 -10.84 21.19
CA SER A 90 4.69 -9.62 21.73
C SER A 90 3.74 -8.44 21.61
N GLU A 91 3.15 -8.04 22.75
CA GLU A 91 2.28 -6.87 22.81
C GLU A 91 3.05 -5.58 22.51
N ALA A 92 4.29 -5.47 22.99
CA ALA A 92 5.16 -4.31 22.73
C ALA A 92 5.47 -4.15 21.24
N GLU A 93 5.71 -5.24 20.51
CA GLU A 93 5.90 -5.16 19.04
C GLU A 93 4.62 -4.75 18.33
N ARG A 94 3.45 -5.22 18.80
CA ARG A 94 2.16 -4.83 18.25
C ARG A 94 1.86 -3.36 18.47
N GLU A 95 2.12 -2.84 19.67
CA GLU A 95 1.96 -1.43 20.01
C GLU A 95 2.86 -0.56 19.13
N LYS A 96 4.13 -0.94 18.96
CA LYS A 96 5.05 -0.25 18.02
C LYS A 96 4.49 -0.18 16.60
N ILE A 97 3.92 -1.28 16.09
CA ILE A 97 3.35 -1.31 14.73
C ILE A 97 2.08 -0.43 14.63
N VAL A 98 1.31 -0.32 15.71
CA VAL A 98 0.16 0.60 15.79
C VAL A 98 0.63 2.05 15.75
N ASP A 99 1.67 2.39 16.51
CA ASP A 99 2.26 3.74 16.49
C ASP A 99 2.82 4.10 15.11
N GLU A 100 3.51 3.16 14.45
CA GLU A 100 3.95 3.32 13.06
C GLU A 100 2.76 3.58 12.12
N TYR A 101 1.69 2.79 12.23
CA TYR A 101 0.46 3.00 11.43
C TYR A 101 -0.14 4.39 11.65
N LEU A 102 -0.22 4.85 12.90
CA LEU A 102 -0.75 6.18 13.24
C LEU A 102 0.16 7.31 12.72
N GLY A 103 1.47 7.08 12.65
CA GLY A 103 2.43 7.99 12.04
C GLY A 103 2.21 8.19 10.53
N TYR A 104 1.49 7.28 9.87
CA TYR A 104 1.22 7.34 8.43
C TYR A 104 -0.11 7.97 8.04
N MET A 105 -0.90 8.49 8.99
CA MET A 105 -2.27 8.94 8.74
C MET A 105 -2.42 9.95 7.60
N ASP A 106 -1.44 10.85 7.42
CA ASP A 106 -1.42 11.84 6.33
C ASP A 106 -1.29 11.23 4.93
N PHE A 107 -0.93 9.94 4.83
CA PHE A 107 -0.77 9.22 3.57
C PHE A 107 -1.92 8.24 3.30
N ILE A 108 -2.81 7.99 4.26
CA ILE A 108 -3.84 6.93 4.13
C ILE A 108 -5.10 7.44 3.42
N ASN A 109 -5.22 8.75 3.18
CA ASN A 109 -6.29 9.35 2.39
C ASN A 109 -5.72 10.17 1.24
#